data_AF-A0A8H7CRZ0-F1
#
_entry.id   AF-A0A8H7CRZ0-F1
#
_cell.length_a   1.000
_cell.length_b   1.000
_cell.length_c   1.000
_cell.angle_alpha   90.00
_cell.angle_beta   90.00
_cell.angle_gamma   90.00
#
_symmetry.space_group_name_H-M   'P 1'
#
loop_
_entity.id
_entity.type
_entity.pdbx_description
1 polymer ?
#
loop_
_entity_poly.entity_id
_entity_poly.type
_entity_poly.pdbx_seq_one_letter_code
_entity_poly.pdbx_strand_id
1 'polypeptide(L)'
;MSLGKEGGTIATLLPYQSRRKGVKTVFILAYSVFGKVVEFPFPFPANQEHHENAKMYCELIAEVLRRGTLKPVPLRLYPHGLASVQEGFEDMKAGKVHAEKITYRIADTPGLTSEGR
;
A
#
# COMPACT_ATOMS: atom_id res chain seq x y z
N MET A 1 -26.39 -7.91 -9.76
CA MET A 1 -25.57 -7.61 -8.56
C MET A 1 -24.45 -8.63 -8.49
N SER A 2 -23.22 -8.20 -8.18
CA SER A 2 -21.97 -8.99 -8.31
C SER A 2 -21.82 -10.21 -7.39
N LEU A 3 -22.78 -10.48 -6.48
CA LEU A 3 -22.77 -11.63 -5.58
C LEU A 3 -23.97 -12.55 -5.83
N GLY A 4 -23.72 -13.87 -5.86
CA GLY A 4 -24.72 -14.93 -6.06
C GLY A 4 -25.82 -14.94 -4.99
N LYS A 5 -26.90 -15.71 -5.20
CA LYS A 5 -28.10 -15.71 -4.32
C LYS A 5 -27.78 -15.98 -2.85
N GLU A 6 -26.91 -16.96 -2.59
CA GLU A 6 -26.45 -17.36 -1.25
C GLU A 6 -25.52 -16.36 -0.55
N GLY A 7 -25.12 -15.27 -1.22
CA GLY A 7 -24.18 -14.29 -0.70
C GLY A 7 -22.73 -14.58 -1.09
N GLY A 8 -21.79 -14.43 -0.16
CA GLY A 8 -20.36 -14.55 -0.40
C GLY A 8 -19.50 -13.83 0.64
N THR A 9 -18.17 -13.86 0.47
CA THR A 9 -17.22 -13.15 1.36
C THR A 9 -16.70 -11.90 0.66
N ILE A 10 -16.70 -10.78 1.37
CA ILE A 10 -16.08 -9.53 0.90
C ILE A 10 -14.98 -9.11 1.87
N ALA A 11 -13.84 -8.67 1.32
CA ALA A 11 -12.77 -8.05 2.08
C ALA A 11 -13.03 -6.54 2.21
N THR A 12 -12.80 -5.96 3.38
CA THR A 12 -13.08 -4.55 3.65
C THR A 12 -11.88 -3.85 4.28
N LEU A 13 -11.54 -2.67 3.77
CA LEU A 13 -10.48 -1.81 4.34
C LEU A 13 -10.96 -0.94 5.48
N LEU A 14 -12.27 -0.71 5.57
CA LEU A 14 -12.92 -0.01 6.67
C LEU A 14 -13.93 -0.94 7.34
N PRO A 15 -14.24 -0.73 8.63
CA PRO A 15 -15.29 -1.47 9.32
C PRO A 15 -16.61 -1.35 8.55
N TYR A 16 -17.16 -2.48 8.15
CA TYR A 16 -18.40 -2.53 7.39
C TYR A 16 -19.15 -3.82 7.73
N GLN A 17 -20.46 -3.70 7.92
CA GLN A 17 -21.37 -4.83 8.05
C GLN A 17 -22.33 -4.81 6.86
N SER A 18 -22.42 -5.95 6.17
CA SER A 18 -23.33 -6.08 5.04
C SER A 18 -24.78 -6.08 5.50
N ARG A 19 -25.63 -5.32 4.81
CA ARG A 19 -27.09 -5.33 5.01
C ARG A 19 -27.76 -6.56 4.38
N ARG A 20 -27.05 -7.29 3.52
CA ARG A 20 -27.55 -8.47 2.81
C ARG A 20 -27.25 -9.72 3.61
N LYS A 21 -28.29 -10.53 3.87
CA LYS A 21 -28.16 -11.86 4.48
C LYS A 21 -27.25 -12.76 3.63
N GLY A 22 -26.43 -13.58 4.29
CA GLY A 22 -25.48 -14.50 3.64
C GLY A 22 -24.16 -13.85 3.19
N VAL A 23 -23.96 -12.55 3.37
CA VAL A 23 -22.69 -11.89 3.04
C VAL A 23 -21.79 -11.78 4.27
N LYS A 24 -20.65 -12.48 4.25
CA LYS A 24 -19.59 -12.36 5.25
C LYS A 24 -18.70 -11.17 4.92
N THR A 25 -18.42 -10.34 5.91
CA THR A 25 -17.45 -9.24 5.82
C THR A 25 -16.17 -9.65 6.54
N VAL A 26 -15.03 -9.46 5.90
CA VAL A 26 -13.71 -9.74 6.46
C VAL A 26 -12.91 -8.45 6.42
N PHE A 27 -12.66 -7.90 7.60
CA PHE A 27 -11.80 -6.74 7.74
C PHE A 27 -10.34 -7.14 7.46
N ILE A 28 -9.66 -6.39 6.61
CA ILE A 28 -8.24 -6.61 6.29
C ILE A 28 -7.38 -5.46 6.82
N LEU A 29 -6.30 -5.80 7.51
CA LEU A 29 -5.29 -4.85 7.97
C LEU A 29 -3.96 -5.14 7.31
N ALA A 30 -3.48 -4.24 6.45
CA ALA A 30 -2.23 -4.46 5.72
C ALA A 30 -1.04 -4.75 6.64
N TYR A 31 -0.97 -4.14 7.83
CA TYR A 31 0.12 -4.35 8.79
C TYR A 31 0.20 -5.79 9.35
N SER A 32 -0.86 -6.58 9.22
CA SER A 32 -0.85 -7.99 9.65
C SER A 32 0.11 -8.88 8.84
N VAL A 33 0.55 -8.43 7.66
CA VAL A 33 1.59 -9.11 6.85
C VAL A 33 2.92 -9.28 7.57
N PHE A 34 3.16 -8.50 8.64
CA PHE A 34 4.37 -8.65 9.45
C PHE A 34 4.31 -9.83 10.41
N GLY A 35 3.17 -10.50 10.57
CA GLY A 35 3.00 -11.64 11.49
C GLY A 35 3.14 -11.27 12.97
N LYS A 36 3.09 -9.98 13.29
CA LYS A 36 3.25 -9.44 14.65
C LYS A 36 1.95 -8.80 15.11
N VAL A 37 1.81 -8.65 16.43
CA VAL A 37 0.75 -7.83 17.01
C VAL A 37 0.90 -6.40 16.49
N VAL A 38 -0.22 -5.78 16.13
CA VAL A 38 -0.30 -4.39 15.71
C VAL A 38 -1.11 -3.64 16.76
N GLU A 39 -0.58 -2.56 17.31
CA GLU A 39 -1.26 -1.78 18.35
C GLU A 39 -2.04 -0.58 17.76
N PHE A 40 -1.57 -0.04 16.64
CA PHE A 40 -2.15 1.11 15.95
C PHE A 40 -2.43 0.75 14.47
N PRO A 41 -3.57 1.12 13.88
CA PRO A 41 -4.59 2.07 14.36
C PRO A 41 -5.52 1.52 15.46
N PHE A 42 -5.48 0.22 15.73
CA PHE A 42 -6.15 -0.45 16.84
C PHE A 42 -5.49 -1.82 17.06
N PRO A 43 -5.69 -2.46 18.24
CA PRO A 43 -5.16 -3.79 18.51
C PRO A 43 -5.62 -4.81 17.47
N PHE A 44 -4.65 -5.46 16.84
CA PHE A 44 -4.87 -6.55 15.90
C PHE A 44 -3.88 -7.69 16.22
N PRO A 45 -4.35 -8.93 16.38
CA PRO A 45 -3.49 -10.04 16.78
C PRO A 45 -2.47 -10.37 15.71
N ALA A 46 -1.35 -10.96 16.13
CA ALA A 46 -0.40 -11.56 15.23
C ALA A 46 -1.10 -12.61 14.34
N ASN A 47 -0.80 -12.58 13.04
CA ASN A 47 -1.36 -13.52 12.09
C ASN A 47 -0.23 -14.09 11.21
N GLN A 48 0.16 -15.33 11.50
CA GLN A 48 1.27 -15.99 10.81
C GLN A 48 0.91 -16.38 9.36
N GLU A 49 -0.35 -16.73 9.11
CA GLU A 49 -0.84 -17.04 7.75
C GLU A 49 -0.70 -15.81 6.83
N HIS A 50 -1.05 -14.62 7.33
CA HIS A 50 -0.87 -13.38 6.58
C HIS A 50 0.60 -13.11 6.25
N HIS A 51 1.52 -13.46 7.16
CA HIS A 51 2.96 -13.32 6.94
C HIS A 51 3.49 -14.29 5.87
N GLU A 52 3.05 -15.54 5.91
CA GLU A 52 3.41 -16.54 4.90
C GLU A 52 2.88 -16.17 3.52
N ASN A 53 1.62 -15.74 3.45
CA ASN A 53 1.01 -15.22 2.24
C ASN A 53 1.79 -14.00 1.70
N ALA A 54 2.23 -13.08 2.58
CA ALA A 54 3.00 -11.91 2.17
C ALA A 54 4.35 -12.28 1.54
N LYS A 55 5.05 -13.30 2.05
CA LYS A 55 6.30 -13.80 1.43
C LYS A 55 6.03 -14.30 0.01
N MET A 56 5.03 -15.17 -0.14
CA MET A 56 4.63 -15.71 -1.44
C MET A 56 4.25 -14.59 -2.42
N TYR A 57 3.46 -13.60 -1.98
CA TYR A 57 3.10 -12.46 -2.84
C TYR A 57 4.30 -11.59 -3.22
N CYS A 58 5.22 -11.33 -2.30
CA CYS A 58 6.44 -10.58 -2.60
C CYS A 58 7.29 -11.30 -3.67
N GLU A 59 7.43 -12.62 -3.56
CA GLU A 59 8.15 -13.44 -4.55
C GLU A 59 7.48 -13.37 -5.93
N LEU A 60 6.15 -13.57 -5.97
CA LEU A 60 5.36 -13.47 -7.19
C LEU A 60 5.49 -12.08 -7.84
N ILE A 61 5.32 -11.01 -7.07
CA ILE A 61 5.42 -9.63 -7.57
C ILE A 61 6.84 -9.36 -8.10
N ALA A 62 7.87 -9.80 -7.37
CA ALA A 62 9.26 -9.63 -7.81
C ALA A 62 9.54 -10.34 -9.14
N GLU A 63 8.99 -11.55 -9.33
CA GLU A 63 9.09 -12.28 -10.58
C GLU A 63 8.41 -11.53 -11.73
N VAL A 64 7.16 -11.08 -11.51
CA VAL A 64 6.39 -10.34 -12.53
C VAL A 64 7.11 -9.03 -12.90
N LEU A 65 7.66 -8.31 -11.92
CA LEU A 65 8.46 -7.10 -12.17
C LEU A 65 9.72 -7.41 -12.99
N ARG A 66 10.43 -8.50 -12.69
CA ARG A 66 11.64 -8.92 -13.42
C ARG A 66 11.34 -9.25 -14.89
N ARG A 67 10.18 -9.81 -15.17
CA ARG A 67 9.73 -10.11 -16.54
C ARG A 67 9.44 -8.84 -17.36
N GLY A 68 9.30 -7.68 -16.73
CA GLY A 68 9.07 -6.40 -17.41
C GLY A 68 7.66 -6.26 -18.02
N THR A 69 6.73 -7.13 -17.66
CA THR A 69 5.36 -7.15 -18.22
C THR A 69 4.42 -6.14 -17.58
N LEU A 70 4.84 -5.50 -16.49
CA LEU A 70 4.09 -4.44 -15.81
C LEU A 70 4.69 -3.08 -16.12
N LYS A 71 3.85 -2.15 -16.56
CA LYS A 71 4.21 -0.73 -16.67
C LYS A 71 3.75 0.00 -15.41
N PRO A 72 4.64 0.68 -14.67
CA PRO A 72 4.22 1.49 -13.53
C PRO A 72 3.39 2.68 -14.00
N VAL A 73 2.59 3.24 -13.09
CA VAL A 73 1.99 4.56 -13.30
C VAL A 73 3.10 5.61 -13.50
N PRO A 74 2.88 6.67 -14.29
CA PRO A 74 3.87 7.73 -14.49
C PRO A 74 4.38 8.28 -13.16
N LEU A 75 5.70 8.47 -13.08
CA LEU A 75 6.35 8.99 -11.88
C LEU A 75 6.50 10.50 -12.01
N ARG A 76 6.01 11.23 -11.01
CA ARG A 76 6.32 12.64 -10.84
C ARG A 76 7.45 12.76 -9.83
N LEU A 77 8.68 12.86 -10.34
CA LEU A 77 9.87 13.02 -9.51
C LEU A 77 9.98 14.48 -9.07
N TYR A 78 9.85 14.73 -7.77
CA TYR A 78 10.07 16.07 -7.22
C TYR A 78 11.57 16.38 -7.12
N PRO A 79 11.96 17.65 -7.29
CA PRO A 79 13.35 18.07 -7.17
C PRO A 79 13.84 17.92 -5.72
N HIS A 80 15.15 18.08 -5.49
CA HIS A 80 15.75 18.20 -4.13
C HIS A 80 15.43 17.07 -3.14
N GLY A 81 15.06 15.89 -3.62
CA GLY A 81 14.83 14.70 -2.80
C GLY A 81 13.84 14.94 -1.66
N LEU A 82 14.23 14.62 -0.43
CA LEU A 82 13.36 14.74 0.74
C LEU A 82 13.04 16.19 1.10
N ALA A 83 13.82 17.18 0.63
CA ALA A 83 13.55 18.58 0.90
C ALA A 83 12.26 19.08 0.22
N SER A 84 11.83 18.43 -0.88
CA SER A 84 10.57 18.76 -1.57
C SER A 84 9.36 17.98 -1.09
N VAL A 85 9.46 17.21 0.01
CA VAL A 85 8.31 16.43 0.53
C VAL A 85 7.12 17.33 0.86
N GLN A 86 7.37 18.48 1.48
CA GLN A 86 6.32 19.45 1.81
C GLN A 86 5.58 19.92 0.55
N GLU A 87 6.33 20.33 -0.48
CA GLU A 87 5.78 20.80 -1.77
C GLU A 87 4.91 19.72 -2.42
N GLY A 88 5.36 18.47 -2.45
CA GLY A 88 4.55 17.39 -3.03
C GLY A 88 3.27 17.12 -2.26
N PHE A 89 3.26 17.26 -0.94
CA PHE A 89 2.02 17.20 -0.16
C PHE A 89 1.07 18.37 -0.46
N GLU A 90 1.60 19.58 -0.63
CA GLU A 90 0.80 20.77 -0.98
C GLU A 90 0.15 20.61 -2.36
N ASP A 91 0.90 20.15 -3.35
CA ASP A 91 0.38 19.89 -4.70
C ASP A 91 -0.67 18.78 -4.73
N MET A 92 -0.46 17.70 -3.95
CA MET A 92 -1.47 16.64 -3.80
C MET A 92 -2.76 17.18 -3.18
N LYS A 93 -2.67 18.01 -2.13
CA LYS A 93 -3.82 18.65 -1.49
C LYS A 93 -4.54 19.62 -2.43
N ALA A 94 -3.78 20.36 -3.24
CA ALA A 94 -4.31 21.29 -4.23
C ALA A 94 -4.88 20.59 -5.49
N GLY A 95 -4.82 19.27 -5.57
CA GLY A 95 -5.36 18.50 -6.69
C GLY A 95 -4.54 18.60 -7.98
N LYS A 96 -3.26 18.97 -7.90
CA LYS A 96 -2.37 19.16 -9.07
C LYS A 96 -1.68 17.87 -9.54
N VAL A 97 -1.99 16.73 -8.93
CA VAL A 97 -1.38 15.43 -9.23
C VAL A 97 -2.43 14.57 -9.93
N HIS A 98 -2.17 14.19 -11.19
CA HIS A 98 -3.16 13.52 -12.03
C HIS A 98 -2.62 12.20 -12.57
N ALA A 99 -3.16 11.08 -12.08
CA ALA A 99 -2.76 9.72 -12.50
C ALA A 99 -1.24 9.45 -12.39
N GLU A 100 -0.56 10.19 -11.51
CA GLU A 100 0.88 10.13 -11.29
C GLU A 100 1.21 9.72 -9.87
N LYS A 101 2.38 9.12 -9.69
CA LYS A 101 2.95 8.83 -8.38
C LYS A 101 4.02 9.87 -8.04
N ILE A 102 3.75 10.70 -7.03
CA ILE A 102 4.79 11.54 -6.40
C ILE A 102 5.91 10.63 -5.90
N THR A 103 7.13 10.92 -6.32
CA THR A 103 8.33 10.17 -5.98
C THR A 103 9.44 11.14 -5.60
N TYR A 104 10.26 10.76 -4.62
CA TYR A 104 11.43 11.52 -4.18
C TYR A 104 12.65 10.62 -4.25
N ARG A 105 13.70 11.06 -4.94
CA ARG A 105 14.98 10.35 -4.92
C ARG A 105 15.80 10.87 -3.76
N ILE A 106 16.09 10.00 -2.79
CA ILE A 106 16.79 10.39 -1.56
C ILE A 106 18.14 11.05 -1.88
N ALA A 107 18.89 10.52 -2.84
CA ALA A 107 20.20 11.06 -3.24
C ALA A 107 20.17 12.52 -3.74
N ASP A 108 19.00 13.03 -4.14
CA ASP A 108 18.86 14.41 -4.60
C ASP A 108 18.66 15.40 -3.42
N THR A 109 18.61 14.91 -2.17
CA THR A 109 18.43 15.74 -0.98
C THR A 109 19.69 16.55 -0.69
N PRO A 110 19.62 17.89 -0.65
CA PRO A 110 20.76 18.73 -0.32
C PRO A 110 21.37 18.37 1.05
N GLY A 111 22.69 18.38 1.13
CA GLY A 111 23.43 18.12 2.38
C GLY A 111 23.61 16.63 2.74
N LEU A 112 23.12 15.70 1.92
CA LEU A 112 23.53 14.29 2.05
C LEU A 112 24.97 14.13 1.56
N THR A 113 25.91 13.98 2.49
CA THR A 113 27.25 13.49 2.18
C THR A 113 27.22 11.97 2.11
N SER A 114 27.95 11.39 1.16
CA SER A 114 28.07 9.93 1.00
C SER A 114 28.98 9.27 2.05
N GLU A 115 29.36 10.00 3.10
CA GLU A 115 30.24 9.52 4.15
C GLU A 115 29.42 8.88 5.26
N GLY A 116 29.10 7.59 5.11
CA GLY A 116 28.43 6.85 6.17
C GLY A 116 27.74 5.57 5.73
N ARG A 117 28.49 4.65 5.11
CA ARG A 117 28.22 3.21 5.15
C ARG A 117 29.53 2.45 5.25
#